data_AF-A0A376BNQ3-F1
#
_entry.id   AF-A0A376BNQ3-F1
#
_cell.length_a   1.000
_cell.length_b   1.000
_cell.length_c   1.000
_cell.angle_alpha   90.00
_cell.angle_beta   90.00
_cell.angle_gamma   90.00
#
_symmetry.space_group_name_H-M   'P 1'
#
loop_
_entity.id
_entity.type
_entity.pdbx_description
1 polymer ?
#
loop_
_entity_poly.entity_id
_entity_poly.type
_entity_poly.pdbx_seq_one_letter_code
_entity_poly.pdbx_strand_id
1 'polypeptide(L)'
;MKKTLLFSLLFLSGNVFAQTPEQIIQKIYPKYSQQNQCHQVQDGDAGDYCMRQHKREIRDTAQGKLMYLLYKGDRFDFTENRESGGHASTGLAGFFVLKHQSGNDWALLASAPRESVGSFGVAPEKWTFHEFGKDKWAF
;
A
#
# COMPACT_ATOMS: atom_id res chain seq x y z
N MET A 1 -44.76 39.80 15.50
CA MET A 1 -43.57 39.35 16.26
C MET A 1 -42.81 38.34 15.40
N LYS A 2 -41.66 38.73 14.82
CA LYS A 2 -40.84 37.83 13.97
C LYS A 2 -39.88 37.05 14.87
N LYS A 3 -40.01 35.72 14.90
CA LYS A 3 -39.07 34.83 15.61
C LYS A 3 -37.90 34.54 14.69
N THR A 4 -36.74 35.14 14.97
CA THR A 4 -35.49 34.81 14.31
C THR A 4 -34.90 33.59 15.00
N LEU A 5 -34.94 32.44 14.34
CA LEU A 5 -34.27 31.21 14.77
C LEU A 5 -32.80 31.29 14.35
N LEU A 6 -31.91 31.45 15.33
CA LEU A 6 -30.47 31.30 15.16
C LEU A 6 -30.15 29.80 15.10
N PHE A 7 -29.77 29.32 13.92
CA PHE A 7 -29.18 27.99 13.73
C PHE A 7 -27.69 28.06 14.11
N SER A 8 -27.35 27.53 15.29
CA SER A 8 -25.95 27.32 15.67
C SER A 8 -25.37 26.17 14.86
N LEU A 9 -24.47 26.46 13.92
CA LEU A 9 -23.63 25.45 13.28
C LEU A 9 -22.63 24.88 14.30
N LEU A 10 -22.86 23.65 14.75
CA LEU A 10 -21.85 22.84 15.42
C LEU A 10 -20.84 22.37 14.37
N PHE A 11 -19.67 22.99 14.35
CA PHE A 11 -18.52 22.47 13.63
C PHE A 11 -18.05 21.20 14.34
N LEU A 12 -18.43 20.03 13.81
CA LEU A 12 -17.78 18.76 14.14
C LEU A 12 -16.35 18.81 13.58
N SER A 13 -15.41 19.30 14.37
CA SER A 13 -13.99 19.14 14.12
C SER A 13 -13.66 17.65 14.22
N GLY A 14 -13.69 16.96 13.07
CA GLY A 14 -13.22 15.59 12.99
C GLY A 14 -11.76 15.53 13.42
N ASN A 15 -11.47 14.78 14.48
CA ASN A 15 -10.10 14.51 14.86
C ASN A 15 -9.41 13.78 13.70
N VAL A 16 -8.48 14.45 13.02
CA VAL A 16 -7.55 13.78 12.11
C VAL A 16 -6.59 12.99 12.99
N PHE A 17 -6.94 11.73 13.27
CA PHE A 17 -6.07 10.84 14.01
C PHE A 17 -4.84 10.49 13.16
N ALA A 18 -3.67 10.51 13.80
CA ALA A 18 -2.42 10.07 13.20
C ALA A 18 -2.56 8.67 12.58
N GLN A 19 -2.05 8.49 11.36
CA GLN A 19 -2.13 7.23 10.63
C GLN A 19 -0.78 6.53 10.62
N THR A 20 -0.76 5.27 11.03
CA THR A 20 0.43 4.45 10.89
C THR A 20 0.58 3.97 9.44
N PRO A 21 1.81 3.61 9.00
CA PRO A 21 2.02 3.00 7.69
C PRO A 21 1.09 1.80 7.43
N GLU A 22 0.92 0.93 8.42
CA GLU A 22 0.09 -0.26 8.33
C GLU A 22 -1.39 0.10 8.12
N GLN A 23 -1.89 1.14 8.78
CA GLN A 23 -3.26 1.62 8.59
C GLN A 23 -3.45 2.21 7.18
N ILE A 24 -2.44 2.88 6.64
CA ILE A 24 -2.48 3.40 5.26
C ILE A 24 -2.53 2.23 4.28
N ILE A 25 -1.65 1.24 4.43
CA ILE A 25 -1.65 0.06 3.58
C ILE A 25 -2.96 -0.72 3.71
N GLN A 26 -3.50 -0.89 4.92
CA GLN A 26 -4.76 -1.59 5.15
C GLN A 26 -5.93 -0.93 4.41
N LYS A 27 -5.93 0.39 4.22
CA LYS A 27 -6.96 1.06 3.40
C LYS A 27 -6.86 0.71 1.92
N ILE A 28 -5.65 0.46 1.43
CA ILE A 28 -5.39 0.12 0.02
C ILE A 28 -5.59 -1.38 -0.22
N TYR A 29 -5.21 -2.20 0.76
CA TYR A 29 -5.32 -3.65 0.78
C TYR A 29 -6.19 -4.13 1.95
N PRO A 30 -7.53 -3.97 1.87
CA PRO A 30 -8.43 -4.13 3.01
C PRO A 30 -8.66 -5.58 3.45
N LYS A 31 -8.41 -6.56 2.60
CA LYS A 31 -8.60 -7.98 2.91
C LYS A 31 -7.29 -8.59 3.35
N TYR A 32 -7.20 -9.02 4.61
CA TYR A 32 -6.03 -9.71 5.14
C TYR A 32 -6.37 -11.17 5.47
N SER A 33 -5.64 -12.11 4.87
CA SER A 33 -5.73 -13.54 5.19
C SER A 33 -4.83 -13.84 6.37
N GLN A 34 -5.43 -14.15 7.52
CA GLN A 34 -4.67 -14.56 8.71
C GLN A 34 -3.94 -15.89 8.49
N GLN A 35 -4.57 -16.83 7.77
CA GLN A 35 -4.00 -18.13 7.46
C GLN A 35 -2.73 -18.03 6.60
N ASN A 36 -2.75 -17.17 5.58
CA ASN A 36 -1.63 -17.03 4.65
C ASN A 36 -0.69 -15.85 5.00
N GLN A 37 -1.01 -15.09 6.04
CA GLN A 37 -0.26 -13.92 6.50
C GLN A 37 0.04 -12.94 5.35
N CYS A 38 -0.99 -12.59 4.57
CA CYS A 38 -0.88 -11.69 3.43
C CYS A 38 -2.17 -10.91 3.20
N HIS A 39 -2.08 -9.82 2.45
CA HIS A 39 -3.25 -9.17 1.91
C HIS A 39 -3.74 -9.90 0.66
N GLN A 40 -5.03 -10.24 0.61
CA GLN A 40 -5.67 -10.73 -0.60
C GLN A 40 -5.99 -9.54 -1.50
N VAL A 41 -5.35 -9.50 -2.66
CA VAL A 41 -5.52 -8.43 -3.64
C VAL A 41 -6.00 -9.03 -4.96
N GLN A 42 -7.19 -8.63 -5.38
CA GLN A 42 -7.74 -8.96 -6.70
C GLN A 42 -7.24 -7.95 -7.73
N ASP A 43 -6.87 -8.43 -8.91
CA ASP A 43 -6.45 -7.62 -10.06
C ASP A 43 -7.23 -8.00 -11.33
N GLY A 44 -8.51 -7.63 -11.35
CA GLY A 44 -9.42 -7.94 -12.45
C GLY A 44 -9.40 -9.42 -12.84
N ASP A 45 -9.28 -9.68 -14.13
CA ASP A 45 -9.23 -11.04 -14.70
C ASP A 45 -7.86 -11.72 -14.47
N ALA A 46 -6.85 -10.97 -14.03
CA ALA A 46 -5.55 -11.53 -13.65
C ALA A 46 -5.62 -12.28 -12.30
N GLY A 47 -6.77 -12.28 -11.62
CA GLY A 47 -7.02 -13.13 -10.45
C GLY A 47 -6.56 -12.54 -9.12
N ASP A 48 -6.45 -13.42 -8.12
CA ASP A 48 -6.10 -13.06 -6.76
C ASP A 48 -4.60 -13.25 -6.48
N TYR A 49 -4.07 -12.36 -5.64
CA TYR A 49 -2.68 -12.34 -5.22
C TYR A 49 -2.56 -12.27 -3.71
N CYS A 50 -1.52 -12.91 -3.18
CA CYS A 50 -1.20 -12.93 -1.77
C CYS A 50 -0.04 -11.94 -1.49
N MET A 51 -0.38 -10.67 -1.30
CA MET A 51 0.55 -9.55 -1.17
C MET A 51 1.15 -9.45 0.23
N ARG A 52 2.48 -9.45 0.34
CA ARG A 52 3.24 -9.31 1.60
C ARG A 52 4.23 -8.17 1.50
N GLN A 53 4.50 -7.49 2.61
CA GLN A 53 5.58 -6.51 2.65
C GLN A 53 6.91 -7.23 2.46
N HIS A 54 7.66 -6.87 1.42
CA HIS A 54 8.95 -7.45 1.08
C HIS A 54 10.11 -6.59 1.59
N LYS A 55 10.06 -5.28 1.33
CA LYS A 55 11.11 -4.34 1.73
C LYS A 55 10.53 -3.03 2.25
N ARG A 56 11.32 -2.37 3.09
CA ARG A 56 11.06 -1.04 3.63
C ARG A 56 12.36 -0.26 3.72
N GLU A 57 12.37 0.94 3.19
CA GLU A 57 13.48 1.88 3.26
C GLU A 57 13.01 3.23 3.77
N ILE A 58 13.86 3.95 4.50
CA ILE A 58 13.59 5.31 4.98
C ILE A 58 14.71 6.22 4.51
N ARG A 59 14.36 7.40 3.99
CA ARG A 59 15.33 8.44 3.58
C ARG A 59 14.87 9.80 4.06
N ASP A 60 15.82 10.58 4.56
CA ASP A 60 15.64 12.02 4.74
C ASP A 60 15.96 12.69 3.40
N THR A 61 15.01 13.47 2.89
CA THR A 61 15.11 14.13 1.58
C THR A 61 14.81 15.62 1.73
N ALA A 62 15.04 16.40 0.67
CA ALA A 62 14.57 17.79 0.63
C ALA A 62 13.03 17.93 0.80
N GLN A 63 12.26 16.85 0.59
CA GLN A 63 10.81 16.82 0.79
C GLN A 63 10.40 16.38 2.21
N GLY A 64 11.37 16.12 3.08
CA GLY A 64 11.19 15.54 4.42
C GLY A 64 11.53 14.06 4.49
N LYS A 65 11.17 13.43 5.61
CA LYS A 65 11.40 12.00 5.86
C LYS A 65 10.38 11.15 5.09
N LEU A 66 10.87 10.33 4.18
CA LEU A 66 10.08 9.45 3.32
C LEU A 66 10.32 7.98 3.67
N MET A 67 9.27 7.18 3.69
CA MET A 67 9.29 5.72 3.83
C MET A 67 8.85 5.10 2.51
N TYR A 68 9.68 4.23 1.96
CA TYR A 68 9.42 3.48 0.73
C TYR A 68 9.08 2.06 1.12
N LEU A 69 7.91 1.58 0.72
CA LEU A 69 7.46 0.21 0.96
C LEU A 69 7.33 -0.51 -0.38
N LEU A 70 7.86 -1.73 -0.40
CA LEU A 70 7.64 -2.69 -1.48
C LEU A 70 6.85 -3.85 -0.91
N TYR A 71 5.72 -4.13 -1.54
CA TYR A 71 4.96 -5.35 -1.38
C TYR A 71 5.16 -6.21 -2.61
N LYS A 72 5.24 -7.53 -2.42
CA LYS A 72 5.21 -8.50 -3.52
C LYS A 72 4.06 -9.47 -3.30
N GLY A 73 3.47 -9.97 -4.36
CA GLY A 73 2.43 -10.99 -4.28
C GLY A 73 2.54 -11.99 -5.39
N ASP A 74 2.48 -13.25 -4.99
CA ASP A 74 2.38 -14.37 -5.91
C ASP A 74 0.89 -14.67 -6.12
N ARG A 75 0.53 -15.13 -7.32
CA ARG A 75 -0.84 -15.46 -7.70
C ARG A 75 -1.31 -16.65 -6.87
N PHE A 76 -2.44 -16.50 -6.21
CA PHE A 76 -2.88 -17.42 -5.17
C PHE A 76 -4.37 -17.71 -5.27
N ASP A 77 -4.73 -18.99 -5.22
CA ASP A 77 -6.11 -19.43 -5.05
C ASP A 77 -6.40 -19.56 -3.55
N PHE A 78 -7.21 -18.64 -3.02
CA PHE A 78 -7.60 -18.64 -1.61
C PHE A 78 -8.67 -19.68 -1.27
N THR A 79 -9.35 -20.27 -2.25
CA THR A 79 -10.32 -21.36 -2.06
C THR A 79 -9.62 -22.70 -1.93
N GLU A 80 -8.66 -22.98 -2.81
CA GLU A 80 -7.85 -24.21 -2.78
C GLU A 80 -6.59 -24.08 -1.89
N ASN A 81 -6.32 -22.86 -1.39
CA ASN A 81 -5.19 -22.51 -0.54
C ASN A 81 -3.83 -22.92 -1.13
N ARG A 82 -3.59 -22.54 -2.39
CA ARG A 82 -2.35 -22.85 -3.12
C ARG A 82 -2.01 -21.78 -4.15
N GLU A 83 -0.77 -21.77 -4.62
CA GLU A 83 -0.35 -20.96 -5.77
C GLU A 83 -1.10 -21.42 -7.04
N SER A 84 -1.47 -20.45 -7.89
CA SER A 84 -2.31 -20.67 -9.07
C SER A 84 -1.74 -20.04 -10.36
N GLY A 85 -0.45 -19.73 -10.36
CA GLY A 85 0.26 -19.15 -11.51
C GLY A 85 0.40 -20.11 -12.70
N GLY A 86 0.13 -19.61 -13.91
CA GLY A 86 0.49 -20.25 -15.18
C GLY A 86 1.65 -19.55 -15.87
N HIS A 87 2.20 -20.12 -16.95
CA HIS A 87 3.37 -19.57 -17.66
C HIS A 87 3.20 -18.08 -18.06
N ALA A 88 2.01 -17.70 -18.53
CA ALA A 88 1.70 -16.33 -18.93
C ALA A 88 1.28 -15.41 -17.77
N SER A 89 1.13 -15.94 -16.55
CA SER A 89 0.77 -15.13 -15.38
C SER A 89 2.00 -14.38 -14.86
N THR A 90 1.82 -13.13 -14.48
CA THR A 90 2.81 -12.38 -13.70
C THR A 90 2.52 -12.52 -12.21
N GLY A 91 3.50 -12.22 -11.35
CA GLY A 91 3.21 -11.79 -9.99
C GLY A 91 2.79 -10.32 -9.95
N LEU A 92 2.62 -9.80 -8.73
CA LEU A 92 2.36 -8.37 -8.48
C LEU A 92 3.40 -7.75 -7.57
N ALA A 93 3.68 -6.47 -7.80
CA ALA A 93 4.39 -5.58 -6.89
C ALA A 93 3.52 -4.38 -6.52
N GLY A 94 3.60 -3.97 -5.26
CA GLY A 94 2.96 -2.78 -4.75
C GLY A 94 4.01 -1.83 -4.19
N PHE A 95 4.15 -0.67 -4.79
CA PHE A 95 5.09 0.36 -4.36
C PHE A 95 4.35 1.48 -3.66
N PHE A 96 4.86 1.92 -2.51
CA PHE A 96 4.29 3.02 -1.73
C PHE A 96 5.38 3.95 -1.25
N VAL A 97 5.11 5.24 -1.31
CA VAL A 97 5.91 6.28 -0.68
C VAL A 97 5.05 6.97 0.35
N LEU A 98 5.45 6.91 1.62
CA LEU A 98 4.81 7.59 2.72
C LEU A 98 5.68 8.74 3.18
N LYS A 99 5.07 9.89 3.49
CA LYS A 99 5.74 11.05 4.05
C LYS A 99 5.39 11.20 5.52
N HIS A 100 6.41 11.29 6.36
CA HIS A 100 6.24 11.58 7.78
C HIS A 100 5.62 12.96 7.96
N GLN A 101 4.61 13.07 8.81
CA GLN A 101 3.96 14.33 9.15
C GLN A 101 4.45 14.85 10.50
N SER A 102 4.25 14.05 11.55
CA SER A 102 4.69 14.36 12.92
C SER A 102 4.56 13.10 13.79
N GLY A 103 5.36 12.95 14.84
CA GLY A 103 5.25 11.80 15.75
C GLY A 103 5.24 10.45 15.02
N ASN A 104 4.14 9.69 15.14
CA ASN A 104 3.92 8.42 14.43
C ASN A 104 2.99 8.56 13.20
N ASP A 105 2.64 9.79 12.82
CA ASP A 105 1.75 10.09 11.72
C ASP A 105 2.48 10.10 10.38
N TRP A 106 1.89 9.40 9.42
CA TRP A 106 2.35 9.30 8.04
C TRP A 106 1.20 9.64 7.10
N ALA A 107 1.54 10.13 5.92
CA ALA A 107 0.59 10.32 4.83
C ALA A 107 1.09 9.63 3.57
N LEU A 108 0.18 9.08 2.76
CA LEU A 108 0.52 8.55 1.45
C LEU A 108 0.94 9.70 0.53
N LEU A 109 2.17 9.64 0.02
CA LEU A 109 2.71 10.60 -0.95
C LEU A 109 2.52 10.10 -2.39
N ALA A 110 2.78 8.83 -2.64
CA ALA A 110 2.61 8.19 -3.95
C ALA A 110 2.39 6.68 -3.80
N SER A 111 1.71 6.07 -4.77
CA SER A 111 1.56 4.62 -4.83
C SER A 111 1.40 4.09 -6.26
N ALA A 112 1.86 2.85 -6.43
CA ALA A 112 1.60 2.00 -7.58
C ALA A 112 1.28 0.59 -7.02
N PRO A 113 0.02 0.33 -6.62
CA PRO A 113 -0.32 -0.80 -5.76
C PRO A 113 -0.44 -2.15 -6.50
N ARG A 114 -0.45 -2.18 -7.84
CA ARG A 114 -0.70 -3.41 -8.61
C ARG A 114 0.10 -3.41 -9.90
N GLU A 115 1.41 -3.39 -9.79
CA GLU A 115 2.30 -3.49 -10.95
C GLU A 115 2.59 -4.96 -11.28
N SER A 116 2.32 -5.36 -12.52
CA SER A 116 2.63 -6.71 -13.00
C SER A 116 4.15 -6.90 -13.12
N VAL A 117 4.68 -7.94 -12.48
CA VAL A 117 6.12 -8.22 -12.43
C VAL A 117 6.40 -9.72 -12.49
N GLY A 118 7.58 -10.10 -12.96
CA GLY A 118 8.00 -11.49 -12.98
C GLY A 118 7.18 -12.35 -13.97
N SER A 119 7.06 -13.64 -13.67
CA SER A 119 6.43 -14.64 -14.55
C SER A 119 5.99 -15.86 -13.73
N PHE A 120 5.25 -16.79 -14.34
CA PHE A 120 4.71 -17.98 -13.65
C PHE A 120 3.82 -17.68 -12.44
N GLY A 121 3.23 -16.49 -12.39
CA GLY A 121 2.46 -16.02 -11.23
C GLY A 121 3.33 -15.60 -10.04
N VAL A 122 4.64 -15.51 -10.20
CA VAL A 122 5.59 -15.26 -9.10
C VAL A 122 6.24 -13.88 -9.26
N ALA A 123 6.19 -13.09 -8.19
CA ALA A 123 6.87 -11.81 -8.12
C ALA A 123 8.38 -12.00 -7.83
N PRO A 124 9.28 -11.20 -8.43
CA PRO A 124 10.72 -11.32 -8.21
C PRO A 124 11.12 -11.23 -6.73
N GLU A 125 12.18 -11.93 -6.35
CA GLU A 125 12.73 -11.89 -4.97
C GLU A 125 13.81 -10.83 -4.80
N LYS A 126 14.65 -10.64 -5.83
CA LYS A 126 15.84 -9.79 -5.76
C LYS A 126 15.52 -8.35 -6.17
N TRP A 127 15.14 -7.55 -5.17
CA TRP A 127 14.90 -6.10 -5.31
C TRP A 127 16.02 -5.30 -4.68
N THR A 128 16.44 -4.24 -5.37
CA THR A 128 17.49 -3.32 -4.93
C THR A 128 16.97 -1.90 -4.92
N PHE A 129 17.40 -1.10 -3.96
CA PHE A 129 16.89 0.26 -3.77
C PHE A 129 17.90 1.28 -4.30
N HIS A 130 17.47 2.12 -5.23
CA HIS A 130 18.35 3.02 -5.97
C HIS A 130 17.81 4.44 -6.04
N GLU A 131 18.73 5.39 -6.21
CA GLU A 131 18.41 6.76 -6.57
C GLU A 131 18.40 6.88 -8.10
N PHE A 132 17.26 7.27 -8.67
CA PHE A 132 17.04 7.42 -10.11
C PHE A 132 17.18 8.89 -10.58
N GLY A 133 17.37 9.80 -9.63
CA GLY A 133 17.57 11.23 -9.83
C GLY A 133 17.66 11.93 -8.48
N LYS A 134 18.05 13.20 -8.45
CA LYS A 134 18.27 13.93 -7.18
C LYS A 134 17.07 13.79 -6.23
N ASP A 135 17.29 13.14 -5.09
CA ASP A 135 16.29 12.84 -4.06
C ASP A 135 15.09 11.99 -4.55
N LYS A 136 15.26 11.23 -5.64
CA LYS A 136 14.24 10.34 -6.22
C LYS A 136 14.67 8.90 -6.07
N TRP A 137 14.09 8.22 -5.11
CA TRP A 137 14.43 6.83 -4.79
C TRP A 137 13.28 5.88 -5.13
N ALA A 138 13.61 4.65 -5.55
CA ALA A 138 12.65 3.58 -5.77
C ALA A 138 13.33 2.20 -5.64
N PHE A 139 12.51 1.15 -5.58
CA PHE A 139 12.93 -0.26 -5.70
C PHE A 139 12.98 -0.69 -7.17
#